data_AF-A0A6L8KMN2-F1
#
_entry.id   AF-A0A6L8KMN2-F1
#
_cell.length_a   1.000
_cell.length_b   1.000
_cell.length_c   1.000
_cell.angle_alpha   90.00
_cell.angle_beta   90.00
_cell.angle_gamma   90.00
#
_symmetry.space_group_name_H-M   'P 1'
#
loop_
_entity.id
_entity.type
_entity.pdbx_description
1 polymer ?
#
loop_
_entity_poly.entity_id
_entity_poly.type
_entity_poly.pdbx_seq_one_letter_code
_entity_poly.pdbx_strand_id
1 'polypeptide(L)'
;MLATELEKSLRQSLRSAGQHLKNLDAPDALRLATEHWQSSEVDGLRATQGDGLVAYFELLDRGRGSVLEFGINRILRFPPIDGANFWEWGAGYKLRLSICYKPPLEFFQLNAAKSVVDCWNKVDVLTFIDELKSLQLFNLVSQLEPHSSSISFTECDSPPTEANHATNGLTWATA
;
A
#
# COMPACT_ATOMS: atom_id res chain seq x y z
N MET A 1 -2.27 19.45 -0.98
CA MET A 1 -3.42 18.90 -1.74
C MET A 1 -4.42 18.29 -0.76
N LEU A 2 -5.72 18.27 -1.07
CA LEU A 2 -6.69 17.58 -0.21
C LEU A 2 -6.58 16.06 -0.37
N ALA A 3 -6.82 15.30 0.70
CA ALA A 3 -6.75 13.84 0.67
C ALA A 3 -7.73 13.23 -0.35
N THR A 4 -8.91 13.81 -0.50
CA THR A 4 -9.94 13.37 -1.47
C THR A 4 -9.52 13.53 -2.94
N GLU A 5 -8.48 14.31 -3.22
CA GLU A 5 -7.95 14.49 -4.58
C GLU A 5 -6.87 13.47 -4.93
N LEU A 6 -6.44 12.67 -3.96
CA LEU A 6 -5.26 11.81 -4.08
C LEU A 6 -5.43 10.70 -5.11
N GLU A 7 -6.61 10.07 -5.16
CA GLU A 7 -6.92 9.07 -6.18
C GLU A 7 -6.89 9.68 -7.59
N LYS A 8 -7.51 10.86 -7.76
CA LYS A 8 -7.52 11.57 -9.05
C LYS A 8 -6.08 11.90 -9.48
N SER A 9 -5.26 12.36 -8.54
CA SER A 9 -3.84 12.67 -8.74
C SER A 9 -3.04 11.44 -9.17
N LEU A 10 -3.16 10.30 -8.48
CA LEU A 10 -2.46 9.06 -8.85
C LEU A 10 -2.88 8.57 -10.25
N ARG A 11 -4.19 8.60 -10.54
CA ARG A 11 -4.70 8.25 -11.88
C ARG A 11 -4.18 9.20 -12.96
N GLN A 12 -3.93 10.46 -12.63
CA GLN A 12 -3.33 11.42 -13.55
C GLN A 12 -1.84 11.11 -13.77
N SER A 13 -1.07 10.84 -12.72
CA SER A 13 0.33 10.42 -12.84
C SER A 13 0.50 9.18 -13.73
N LEU A 14 -0.38 8.19 -13.57
CA LEU A 14 -0.42 7.00 -14.43
C LEU A 14 -0.61 7.37 -15.91
N ARG A 15 -1.59 8.23 -16.23
CA ARG A 15 -1.85 8.69 -17.61
C ARG A 15 -0.69 9.49 -18.17
N SER A 16 -0.10 10.37 -17.36
CA SER A 16 1.05 11.20 -17.75
C SER A 16 2.29 10.36 -18.05
N ALA A 17 2.45 9.21 -17.40
CA ALA A 17 3.49 8.22 -17.69
C ALA A 17 3.20 7.35 -18.93
N GLY A 18 2.08 7.59 -19.64
CA GLY A 18 1.67 6.76 -20.78
C GLY A 18 1.22 5.34 -20.39
N GLN A 19 0.95 5.11 -19.10
CA GLN A 19 0.56 3.81 -18.58
C GLN A 19 -0.96 3.68 -18.42
N HIS A 20 -1.43 2.44 -18.40
CA HIS A 20 -2.83 2.10 -18.17
C HIS A 20 -2.92 1.06 -17.07
N LEU A 21 -3.95 1.16 -16.20
CA LEU A 21 -4.14 0.22 -15.09
C LEU A 21 -4.10 -1.23 -15.57
N LYS A 22 -4.82 -1.53 -16.66
CA LYS A 22 -4.92 -2.88 -17.24
C LYS A 22 -3.57 -3.54 -17.60
N ASN A 23 -2.49 -2.76 -17.77
CA ASN A 23 -1.18 -3.25 -18.17
C ASN A 23 -0.13 -3.01 -17.06
N LEU A 24 -0.55 -2.63 -15.87
CA LEU A 24 0.37 -2.30 -14.77
C LEU A 24 0.86 -3.59 -14.11
N ASP A 25 2.17 -3.79 -14.10
CA ASP A 25 2.83 -4.88 -13.39
C ASP A 25 3.34 -4.46 -12.00
N ALA A 26 3.83 -5.42 -11.20
CA ALA A 26 4.31 -5.15 -9.84
C ALA A 26 5.46 -4.13 -9.79
N PRO A 27 6.52 -4.25 -10.62
CA PRO A 27 7.56 -3.23 -10.71
C PRO A 27 7.04 -1.83 -11.02
N ASP A 28 6.15 -1.70 -12.01
CA ASP A 28 5.59 -0.41 -12.40
C ASP A 28 4.65 0.16 -11.33
N ALA A 29 3.85 -0.68 -10.66
CA ALA A 29 3.01 -0.24 -9.56
C ALA A 29 3.84 0.27 -8.38
N LEU A 30 4.91 -0.44 -8.01
CA LEU A 30 5.82 -0.03 -6.95
C LEU A 30 6.48 1.31 -7.30
N ARG A 31 7.00 1.44 -8.52
CA ARG A 31 7.58 2.69 -9.01
C ARG A 31 6.56 3.83 -9.00
N LEU A 32 5.38 3.64 -9.59
CA LEU A 32 4.33 4.66 -9.66
C LEU A 32 3.88 5.11 -8.26
N ALA A 33 3.64 4.18 -7.33
CA ALA A 33 3.18 4.51 -5.99
C ALA A 33 4.24 5.27 -5.20
N THR A 34 5.50 4.85 -5.28
CA THR A 34 6.62 5.50 -4.58
C THR A 34 6.92 6.88 -5.16
N GLU A 35 6.99 7.03 -6.48
CA GLU A 35 7.17 8.32 -7.17
C GLU A 35 6.01 9.28 -6.85
N HIS A 36 4.77 8.81 -6.91
CA HIS A 36 3.59 9.62 -6.56
C HIS A 36 3.65 10.08 -5.10
N TRP A 37 3.98 9.16 -4.18
CA TRP A 37 4.12 9.48 -2.76
C TRP A 37 5.21 10.52 -2.51
N GLN A 38 6.38 10.36 -3.11
CA GLN A 38 7.48 11.31 -2.97
C GLN A 38 7.12 12.69 -3.52
N SER A 39 6.49 12.73 -4.70
CA SER A 39 6.20 13.97 -5.43
C SER A 39 4.93 14.71 -4.99
N SER A 40 4.13 14.13 -4.08
CA SER A 40 2.88 14.77 -3.62
C SER A 40 2.82 14.92 -2.11
N GLU A 41 2.24 16.03 -1.69
CA GLU A 41 1.98 16.35 -0.29
C GLU A 41 0.49 16.55 -0.05
N VAL A 42 0.03 16.06 1.09
CA VAL A 42 -1.36 16.13 1.53
C VAL A 42 -1.43 17.00 2.77
N ASP A 43 -2.37 17.95 2.75
CA ASP A 43 -2.49 18.96 3.80
C ASP A 43 -3.22 18.37 5.02
N GLY A 44 -2.89 18.88 6.21
CA GLY A 44 -3.60 18.56 7.45
C GLY A 44 -3.28 17.19 8.04
N LEU A 45 -2.21 16.53 7.60
CA LEU A 45 -1.74 15.27 8.19
C LEU A 45 -0.95 15.49 9.48
N ARG A 46 -0.78 14.43 10.27
CA ARG A 46 0.12 14.43 11.43
C ARG A 46 1.55 14.76 10.99
N ALA A 47 2.26 15.57 11.79
CA ALA A 47 3.64 15.95 11.49
C ALA A 47 4.59 14.75 11.46
N THR A 48 4.36 13.75 12.31
CA THR A 48 5.14 12.50 12.35
C THR A 48 4.28 11.33 11.93
N GLN A 49 4.78 10.56 10.96
CA GLN A 49 4.11 9.38 10.42
C GLN A 49 2.67 9.62 9.94
N GLY A 50 2.36 10.85 9.50
CA GLY A 50 1.06 11.23 8.96
C GLY A 50 0.80 10.67 7.56
N ASP A 51 1.85 10.36 6.82
CA ASP A 51 1.80 9.92 5.43
C ASP A 51 2.82 8.80 5.23
N GLY A 52 2.37 7.58 4.96
CA GLY A 52 3.26 6.44 4.81
C GLY A 52 2.77 5.45 3.76
N LEU A 53 3.70 4.62 3.29
CA LEU A 53 3.40 3.49 2.42
C LEU A 53 3.42 2.19 3.21
N VAL A 54 2.48 1.30 2.90
CA VAL A 54 2.46 -0.09 3.33
C VAL A 54 2.23 -0.95 2.09
N ALA A 55 3.20 -1.80 1.75
CA ALA A 55 3.07 -2.78 0.69
C ALA A 55 2.88 -4.17 1.29
N TYR A 56 2.04 -4.97 0.67
CA TYR A 56 1.69 -6.29 1.18
C TYR A 56 1.40 -7.30 0.08
N PHE A 57 1.50 -8.57 0.47
CA PHE A 57 1.06 -9.72 -0.31
C PHE A 57 -0.02 -10.48 0.46
N GLU A 58 -1.17 -10.73 -0.17
CA GLU A 58 -2.28 -11.43 0.47
C GLU A 58 -2.99 -12.36 -0.50
N LEU A 59 -3.28 -13.59 -0.05
CA LEU A 59 -4.10 -14.53 -0.79
C LEU A 59 -5.58 -14.28 -0.44
N LEU A 60 -6.35 -13.80 -1.40
CA LEU A 60 -7.75 -13.46 -1.24
C LEU A 60 -8.64 -14.55 -1.86
N ASP A 61 -9.68 -14.97 -1.16
CA ASP A 61 -10.78 -15.75 -1.75
C ASP A 61 -11.89 -14.81 -2.22
N ARG A 62 -12.21 -14.85 -3.52
CA ARG A 62 -13.28 -14.02 -4.12
C ARG A 62 -14.51 -14.84 -4.54
N GLY A 63 -14.69 -16.03 -3.99
CA GLY A 63 -15.83 -16.92 -4.26
C GLY A 63 -15.85 -17.55 -5.66
N ARG A 64 -15.20 -16.92 -6.65
CA ARG A 64 -14.90 -17.47 -7.98
C ARG A 64 -13.51 -18.09 -8.08
N GLY A 65 -12.80 -18.17 -6.95
CA GLY A 65 -11.43 -18.65 -6.84
C GLY A 65 -10.55 -17.73 -6.02
N SER A 66 -9.34 -18.19 -5.75
CA SER A 66 -8.33 -17.42 -5.02
C SER A 66 -7.51 -16.54 -5.98
N VAL A 67 -7.10 -15.37 -5.51
CA VAL A 67 -6.15 -14.48 -6.18
C VAL A 67 -5.06 -14.08 -5.21
N LEU A 68 -3.81 -14.01 -5.66
CA LEU A 68 -2.78 -13.33 -4.88
C LEU A 68 -2.82 -11.85 -5.23
N GLU A 69 -2.90 -11.01 -4.22
CA GLU A 69 -2.80 -9.57 -4.37
C GLU A 69 -1.42 -9.10 -3.94
N PHE A 70 -0.79 -8.28 -4.77
CA PHE A 70 0.24 -7.34 -4.38
C PHE A 70 -0.40 -5.96 -4.24
N GLY A 71 -0.52 -5.46 -3.01
CA GLY A 71 -1.14 -4.17 -2.72
C GLY A 71 -0.13 -3.18 -2.17
N ILE A 72 -0.29 -1.91 -2.55
CA ILE A 72 0.49 -0.78 -2.03
C ILE A 72 -0.51 0.26 -1.56
N ASN A 73 -0.51 0.49 -0.25
CA ASN A 73 -1.43 1.39 0.42
C ASN A 73 -0.65 2.62 0.90
N ARG A 74 -1.05 3.79 0.44
CA ARG A 74 -0.65 5.05 1.07
C ARG A 74 -1.65 5.38 2.16
N ILE A 75 -1.17 5.38 3.39
CA ILE A 75 -1.96 5.63 4.60
C ILE A 75 -1.79 7.09 5.00
N LEU A 76 -2.93 7.77 5.18
CA LEU A 76 -3.03 9.16 5.59
C LEU A 76 -3.63 9.22 7.00
N ARG A 77 -2.89 9.78 7.95
CA ARG A 77 -3.30 9.95 9.35
C ARG A 77 -3.44 11.43 9.68
N PHE A 78 -4.61 11.80 10.17
CA PHE A 78 -4.95 13.17 10.59
C PHE A 78 -4.67 13.36 12.09
N PRO A 79 -4.36 14.59 12.53
CA PRO A 79 -4.28 14.88 13.96
C PRO A 79 -5.62 14.56 14.65
N PRO A 80 -5.60 14.12 15.92
CA PRO A 80 -6.82 13.88 16.68
C PRO A 80 -7.64 15.16 16.84
N ILE A 81 -8.98 15.03 16.81
CA ILE A 81 -9.93 16.16 16.82
C ILE A 81 -9.80 17.01 18.09
N ASP A 82 -9.53 16.40 19.24
CA ASP A 82 -9.56 17.09 20.55
C ASP A 82 -8.18 17.56 21.03
N GLY A 83 -7.15 17.55 20.17
CA GLY A 83 -5.78 17.90 20.58
C GLY A 83 -5.19 17.01 21.68
N ALA A 84 -5.93 15.96 22.09
CA ALA A 84 -5.49 14.98 23.05
C ALA A 84 -4.34 14.18 22.44
N ASN A 85 -3.24 14.06 23.18
CA ASN A 85 -2.14 13.14 22.87
C ASN A 85 -2.55 11.67 23.08
N PHE A 86 -3.82 11.31 22.83
CA PHE A 86 -4.38 10.00 23.14
C PHE A 86 -4.51 9.08 21.93
N TRP A 87 -4.43 7.80 22.26
CA TRP A 87 -3.90 6.68 21.49
C TRP A 87 -5.02 5.79 20.93
N GLU A 88 -6.11 6.43 20.51
CA GLU A 88 -7.27 5.72 19.98
C GLU A 88 -7.14 5.56 18.47
N TRP A 89 -7.80 4.54 17.94
CA TRP A 89 -7.94 4.35 16.50
C TRP A 89 -8.57 5.61 15.92
N GLY A 90 -7.84 6.27 15.03
CA GLY A 90 -8.28 7.51 14.41
C GLY A 90 -8.79 7.25 13.01
N ALA A 91 -9.76 8.06 12.59
CA ALA A 91 -10.14 8.12 11.20
C ALA A 91 -8.91 8.49 10.35
N GLY A 92 -8.65 7.69 9.34
CA GLY A 92 -7.64 7.90 8.33
C GLY A 92 -8.21 7.65 6.94
N TYR A 93 -7.37 7.91 5.94
CA TYR A 93 -7.67 7.51 4.58
C TYR A 93 -6.59 6.58 4.06
N LYS A 94 -7.00 5.68 3.18
CA LYS A 94 -6.14 4.73 2.50
C LYS A 94 -6.33 4.91 1.00
N LEU A 95 -5.25 5.26 0.30
CA LEU A 95 -5.16 5.10 -1.15
C LEU A 95 -4.48 3.79 -1.46
N ARG A 96 -5.22 2.85 -2.04
CA ARG A 96 -4.73 1.54 -2.43
C ARG A 96 -4.51 1.47 -3.93
N LEU A 97 -3.31 1.03 -4.32
CA LEU A 97 -3.00 0.52 -5.65
C LEU A 97 -2.76 -0.98 -5.52
N SER A 98 -3.57 -1.81 -6.17
CA SER A 98 -3.42 -3.26 -6.10
C SER A 98 -3.31 -3.91 -7.47
N ILE A 99 -2.54 -4.99 -7.52
CA ILE A 99 -2.44 -5.90 -8.65
C ILE A 99 -2.75 -7.32 -8.16
N CYS A 100 -3.70 -7.96 -8.82
CA CYS A 100 -4.08 -9.32 -8.55
C CYS A 100 -3.48 -10.26 -9.60
N TYR A 101 -3.08 -11.43 -9.16
CA TYR A 101 -2.53 -12.52 -9.96
C TYR A 101 -3.36 -13.76 -9.74
N LYS A 102 -3.52 -14.57 -10.80
CA LYS A 102 -4.01 -15.93 -10.63
C LYS A 102 -2.92 -16.73 -9.92
N PRO A 103 -3.23 -17.42 -8.81
CA PRO A 103 -2.21 -18.06 -8.01
C PRO A 103 -1.73 -19.33 -8.74
N PRO A 104 -0.46 -19.40 -9.16
CA PRO A 104 0.11 -20.65 -9.60
C PRO A 104 0.43 -21.51 -8.36
N LEU A 105 0.62 -22.82 -8.54
CA LEU A 105 0.79 -23.77 -7.42
C LEU A 105 1.96 -23.40 -6.50
N GLU A 106 2.99 -22.76 -7.07
CA GLU A 106 4.19 -22.28 -6.42
C GLU A 106 3.89 -21.32 -5.26
N PHE A 107 2.79 -20.55 -5.31
CA PHE A 107 2.41 -19.64 -4.21
C PHE A 107 2.09 -20.37 -2.91
N PHE A 108 1.49 -21.56 -2.99
CA PHE A 108 1.12 -22.35 -1.82
C PHE A 108 2.32 -23.04 -1.17
N GLN A 109 3.49 -22.99 -1.81
CA GLN A 109 4.73 -23.58 -1.33
C GLN A 109 5.65 -22.54 -0.64
N LEU A 110 5.28 -21.25 -0.67
CA LEU A 110 6.07 -20.18 -0.06
C LEU A 110 5.85 -20.16 1.47
N ASN A 111 6.93 -20.34 2.23
CA ASN A 111 6.92 -20.17 3.69
C ASN A 111 6.82 -18.67 4.03
N ALA A 112 5.72 -18.23 4.62
CA ALA A 112 5.50 -16.81 4.92
C ALA A 112 6.16 -16.40 6.25
N ALA A 113 7.30 -15.70 6.17
CA ALA A 113 7.87 -15.01 7.35
C ALA A 113 7.59 -13.50 7.34
N LYS A 114 7.53 -12.84 6.16
CA LYS A 114 7.16 -11.43 6.02
C LYS A 114 6.47 -11.18 4.68
N SER A 115 5.20 -10.77 4.74
CA SER A 115 4.39 -10.40 3.57
C SER A 115 3.99 -8.93 3.56
N VAL A 116 4.42 -8.14 4.55
CA VAL A 116 4.08 -6.72 4.72
C VAL A 116 5.35 -5.93 4.99
N VAL A 117 5.53 -4.81 4.28
CA VAL A 117 6.65 -3.87 4.42
C VAL A 117 6.08 -2.47 4.47
N ASP A 118 6.61 -1.60 5.33
CA ASP A 118 6.15 -0.22 5.48
C ASP A 118 7.26 0.82 5.43
N CYS A 119 6.87 2.06 5.12
CA CYS A 119 7.76 3.21 5.03
C CYS A 119 7.01 4.47 5.45
N TRP A 120 7.38 5.05 6.58
CA TRP A 120 6.75 6.27 7.12
C TRP A 120 7.56 7.54 6.88
N ASN A 121 8.71 7.41 6.25
CA ASN A 121 9.61 8.52 5.99
C ASN A 121 10.10 8.47 4.54
N LYS A 122 9.83 9.54 3.79
CA LYS A 122 10.16 9.63 2.37
C LYS A 122 11.66 9.47 2.09
N VAL A 123 12.53 9.75 3.06
CA VAL A 123 13.99 9.56 2.91
C VAL A 123 14.37 8.08 2.85
N ASP A 124 13.57 7.19 3.43
CA ASP A 124 13.83 5.75 3.53
C ASP A 124 13.16 4.96 2.39
N VAL A 125 12.61 5.63 1.38
CA VAL A 125 11.85 4.97 0.30
C VAL A 125 12.70 3.99 -0.51
N LEU A 126 14.00 4.27 -0.67
CA LEU A 126 14.89 3.37 -1.42
C LEU A 126 15.08 2.06 -0.66
N THR A 127 15.29 2.14 0.66
CA THR A 127 15.34 0.97 1.54
C THR A 127 14.05 0.15 1.46
N PHE A 128 12.89 0.82 1.44
CA PHE A 128 11.59 0.18 1.27
C PHE A 128 11.45 -0.55 -0.08
N ILE A 129 11.89 0.07 -1.17
CA ILE A 129 11.88 -0.53 -2.51
C ILE A 129 12.82 -1.75 -2.56
N ASP A 130 14.02 -1.62 -2.01
CA ASP A 130 15.02 -2.69 -2.02
C ASP A 130 14.58 -3.88 -1.15
N GLU A 131 13.98 -3.60 0.01
CA GLU A 131 13.39 -4.63 0.86
C GLU A 131 12.29 -5.40 0.12
N LEU A 132 11.34 -4.70 -0.53
CA LEU A 132 10.29 -5.36 -1.31
C LEU A 132 10.86 -6.22 -2.43
N LYS A 133 11.84 -5.71 -3.19
CA LYS A 133 12.50 -6.46 -4.27
C LYS A 133 13.27 -7.68 -3.78
N SER A 134 13.72 -7.68 -2.53
CA SER A 134 14.38 -8.82 -1.92
C SER A 134 13.41 -9.97 -1.59
N LEU A 135 12.09 -9.70 -1.51
CA LEU A 135 11.09 -10.71 -1.18
C LEU A 135 10.91 -11.70 -2.32
N GLN A 136 10.89 -13.00 -1.99
CA GLN A 136 10.62 -14.07 -2.94
C GLN A 136 9.26 -13.90 -3.64
N LEU A 137 8.25 -13.42 -2.90
CA LEU A 137 6.93 -13.11 -3.44
C LEU A 137 6.98 -12.01 -4.51
N PHE A 138 7.74 -10.94 -4.28
CA PHE A 138 7.88 -9.85 -5.24
C PHE A 138 8.55 -10.33 -6.54
N ASN A 139 9.63 -11.12 -6.41
CA ASN A 139 10.32 -11.70 -7.54
C ASN A 139 9.41 -12.62 -8.38
N LEU A 140 8.55 -13.38 -7.72
CA LEU A 140 7.61 -14.27 -8.39
C LEU A 140 6.51 -13.50 -9.11
N VAL A 141 5.84 -12.53 -8.47
CA VAL A 141 4.79 -11.74 -9.13
C VAL A 141 5.32 -10.85 -10.26
N SER A 142 6.60 -10.47 -10.21
CA SER A 142 7.26 -9.71 -11.29
C SER A 142 7.46 -10.51 -12.58
N GLN A 143 7.29 -11.83 -12.52
CA GLN A 143 7.40 -12.73 -13.68
C GLN A 143 6.03 -13.21 -14.20
N LEU A 144 4.95 -12.84 -13.52
CA LEU A 144 3.59 -13.26 -13.84
C LEU A 144 2.82 -12.18 -14.58
N GLU A 145 1.88 -12.61 -15.42
CA GLU A 145 0.93 -11.70 -16.05
C GLU A 145 -0.11 -11.22 -15.03
N PRO A 146 -0.28 -9.89 -14.84
CA PRO A 146 -1.33 -9.33 -14.01
C PRO A 146 -2.71 -9.81 -14.47
N HIS A 147 -3.53 -10.32 -13.55
CA HIS A 147 -4.91 -10.69 -13.84
C HIS A 147 -5.84 -9.48 -13.83
N SER A 148 -5.65 -8.59 -12.86
CA SER A 148 -6.40 -7.35 -12.73
C SER A 148 -5.65 -6.35 -11.85
N SER A 149 -6.02 -5.08 -11.94
CA SER A 149 -5.46 -4.03 -11.10
C SER A 149 -6.53 -3.02 -10.73
N SER A 150 -6.34 -2.33 -9.61
CA SER A 150 -7.29 -1.32 -9.14
C SER A 150 -6.62 -0.21 -8.36
N ILE A 151 -7.22 0.98 -8.42
CA ILE A 151 -6.96 2.08 -7.50
C ILE A 151 -8.26 2.33 -6.74
N SER A 152 -8.18 2.46 -5.42
CA SER A 152 -9.31 2.82 -4.58
C SER A 152 -8.88 3.73 -3.43
N PHE A 153 -9.65 4.78 -3.17
CA PHE A 153 -9.52 5.60 -1.99
C PHE A 153 -10.67 5.34 -1.01
N THR A 154 -10.34 4.97 0.22
CA THR A 154 -11.33 4.62 1.25
C THR A 154 -10.96 5.23 2.60
N GLU A 155 -11.97 5.45 3.43
CA GLU A 155 -11.76 5.65 4.86
C GLU A 155 -11.21 4.35 5.47
N CYS A 156 -10.38 4.49 6.51
CA CYS A 156 -9.88 3.37 7.29
C CYS A 156 -9.67 3.80 8.74
N ASP A 157 -9.78 2.85 9.66
CA ASP A 157 -9.33 3.06 11.03
C ASP A 157 -7.81 2.85 11.08
N SER A 158 -7.07 3.91 11.44
CA SER A 158 -5.62 3.84 11.56
C SER A 158 -5.21 3.78 13.03
N PRO A 159 -4.54 2.71 13.48
CA PRO A 159 -4.15 2.56 14.87
C PRO A 159 -2.93 3.44 15.22
N PRO A 160 -2.68 3.64 16.52
CA PRO A 160 -1.39 4.17 16.98
C PRO A 160 -0.26 3.19 16.62
N THR A 161 0.90 3.75 16.28
CA THR A 161 2.14 3.00 16.06
C THR A 161 2.80 2.68 17.39
N GLU A 162 2.23 1.74 18.15
CA GLU A 162 2.89 1.14 19.32
C GLU A 162 3.45 -0.24 18.98
N ALA A 163 4.72 -0.47 19.35
CA ALA A 163 5.40 -1.76 19.15
C ALA A 163 4.69 -2.92 19.88
N ASN A 164 3.91 -2.64 20.92
CA ASN A 164 3.20 -3.64 21.71
C ASN A 164 1.71 -3.75 21.40
N HIS A 165 1.19 -2.95 20.46
CA HIS A 165 -0.21 -3.03 20.09
C HIS A 165 -0.47 -4.28 19.24
N ALA A 166 -1.64 -4.89 19.38
CA ALA A 166 -2.00 -6.12 18.66
C ALA A 166 -1.98 -5.96 17.11
N THR A 167 -1.93 -4.72 16.64
CA THR A 167 -1.85 -4.35 15.21
C THR A 167 -0.43 -4.04 14.73
N ASN A 168 0.61 -4.32 15.52
CA ASN A 168 2.03 -4.15 15.16
C ASN A 168 2.39 -4.85 13.82
N GLY A 169 1.67 -5.91 13.45
CA GLY A 169 1.83 -6.59 12.15
C GLY A 169 1.29 -5.85 10.93
N LEU A 170 0.76 -4.63 11.08
CA LEU A 170 0.20 -3.80 10.00
C LEU A 170 -0.94 -4.43 9.19
N THR A 171 -1.55 -5.51 9.69
CA THR A 171 -2.72 -6.17 9.07
C THR A 171 -3.92 -5.24 8.91
N TRP A 172 -4.06 -4.24 9.78
CA TRP A 172 -5.05 -3.17 9.65
C TRP A 172 -4.87 -2.33 8.39
N ALA A 173 -3.64 -2.21 7.90
CA ALA A 173 -3.33 -1.44 6.71
C ALA A 173 -3.64 -2.26 5.45
N THR A 174 -3.76 -3.60 5.53
CA THR A 174 -4.02 -4.47 4.39
C THR A 174 -5.51 -4.66 4.09
N ALA A 175 -6.35 -4.72 5.14
CA ALA A 175 -7.82 -4.86 5.07
C ALA A 175 -8.50 -3.61 4.50
#